data_AF-A0A7S1PHC4-F1
#
_entry.id   AF-A0A7S1PHC4-F1
#
_cell.length_a   1.000
_cell.length_b   1.000
_cell.length_c   1.000
_cell.angle_alpha   90.00
_cell.angle_beta   90.00
_cell.angle_gamma   90.00
#
_symmetry.space_group_name_H-M   'P 1'
#
loop_
_entity.id
_entity.type
_entity.pdbx_description
1 polymer ?
#
loop_
_entity_poly.entity_id
_entity_poly.type
_entity_poly.pdbx_seq_one_letter_code
_entity_poly.pdbx_strand_id
1 'polypeptide(L)'
;MSSSPSHLVLEYLTQFHEFSQTRTFLSIALANHCLIVSNTVLRNLTSKRARSQIGLLAGFLLCIIGGYGGAILTGLIKGNGALGTFLFGNDMWLIYMFVAWVLVLFAPFNLVHLLTGNALVQLPAMLLEGYFVSGFLMGGVTDGYKSYPNSHLAPILFGTIAATGGLIVQPAFINAYLGGIKLMKSLVSEPSFGLYVPFVLSVIHYLSSCLKVLPERVELPFHSPHIPIDSLSVETLIQIAFVAHFGFIWFLFNVMPMVGSRPKRRLAEIAKVDLPDSKQKQVPGSPASLKHRSTKSKKNKRKAH
;
A
#
# COMPACT_ATOMS: atom_id res chain seq x y z
N MET A 1 37.36 25.90 15.47
CA MET A 1 37.06 24.60 16.11
C MET A 1 36.09 23.85 15.20
N SER A 2 36.56 22.85 14.45
CA SER A 2 35.69 21.99 13.64
C SER A 2 35.14 20.89 14.54
N SER A 3 33.82 20.81 14.72
CA SER A 3 33.19 19.64 15.33
C SER A 3 33.57 18.40 14.51
N SER A 4 33.97 17.32 15.19
CA SER A 4 34.23 16.04 14.54
C SER A 4 32.97 15.61 13.76
N PRO A 5 33.07 15.14 12.50
CA PRO A 5 31.93 14.71 11.69
C PRO A 5 30.98 13.74 12.43
N SER A 6 31.54 12.97 13.35
CA SER A 6 30.82 12.00 14.15
C SER A 6 29.96 12.60 15.27
N HIS A 7 30.37 13.73 15.84
CA HIS A 7 29.56 14.45 16.83
C HIS A 7 28.31 15.00 16.17
N LEU A 8 28.44 15.51 14.94
CA LEU A 8 27.31 15.97 14.13
C LEU A 8 26.34 14.82 13.83
N VAL A 9 26.84 13.63 13.45
CA VAL A 9 25.98 12.47 13.19
C VAL A 9 25.17 12.08 14.44
N LEU A 10 25.81 12.01 15.61
CA LEU A 10 25.11 11.67 16.85
C LEU A 10 24.07 12.73 17.23
N GLU A 11 24.41 14.01 17.07
CA GLU A 11 23.50 15.12 17.31
C GLU A 11 22.28 15.04 16.40
N TYR A 12 22.47 14.79 15.11
CA TYR A 12 21.37 14.61 14.16
C TYR A 12 20.50 13.39 14.47
N LEU A 13 21.11 12.26 14.89
CA LEU A 13 20.35 11.08 15.27
C LEU A 13 19.51 11.32 16.54
N THR A 14 20.06 12.02 17.51
CA THR A 14 19.35 12.40 18.75
C THR A 14 18.19 13.35 18.42
N GLN A 15 18.45 14.41 17.65
CA GLN A 15 17.41 15.35 17.21
C GLN A 15 16.32 14.65 16.39
N PHE A 16 16.68 13.76 15.49
CA PHE A 16 15.72 12.97 14.72
C PHE A 16 14.90 12.05 15.63
N HIS A 17 15.52 11.39 16.61
CA HIS A 17 14.82 10.55 17.56
C HIS A 17 13.78 11.34 18.35
N GLU A 18 14.16 12.49 18.91
CA GLU A 18 13.24 13.39 19.61
C GLU A 18 12.11 13.88 18.70
N PHE A 19 12.44 14.31 17.49
CA PHE A 19 11.44 14.74 16.50
C PHE A 19 10.48 13.61 16.14
N SER A 20 10.98 12.38 15.98
CA SER A 20 10.19 11.22 15.59
C SER A 20 9.14 10.82 16.63
N GLN A 21 9.33 11.20 17.90
CA GLN A 21 8.38 10.98 18.99
C GLN A 21 7.30 12.07 19.07
N THR A 22 7.43 13.16 18.31
CA THR A 22 6.45 14.24 18.33
C THR A 22 5.15 13.83 17.63
N ARG A 23 4.02 14.37 18.13
CA ARG A 23 2.72 14.23 17.45
C ARG A 23 2.74 14.76 16.02
N THR A 24 3.53 15.82 15.78
CA THR A 24 3.72 16.41 14.46
C THR A 24 4.33 15.41 13.49
N PHE A 25 5.43 14.76 13.86
CA PHE A 25 6.05 13.76 13.02
C PHE A 25 5.11 12.59 12.73
N LEU A 26 4.41 12.09 13.75
CA LEU A 26 3.43 11.02 13.57
C LEU A 26 2.31 11.42 12.60
N SER A 27 1.87 12.69 12.66
CA SER A 27 0.84 13.22 11.75
C SER A 27 1.33 13.33 10.31
N ILE A 28 2.60 13.71 10.12
CA ILE A 28 3.26 13.75 8.81
C ILE A 28 3.41 12.34 8.24
N ALA A 29 3.88 11.39 9.04
CA ALA A 29 4.02 9.99 8.66
C ALA A 29 2.66 9.36 8.30
N LEU A 30 1.63 9.66 9.09
CA LEU A 30 0.27 9.23 8.81
C LEU A 30 -0.29 9.84 7.52
N ALA A 31 -0.11 11.15 7.29
CA ALA A 31 -0.53 11.80 6.05
C ALA A 31 0.16 11.18 4.82
N ASN A 32 1.46 10.91 4.94
CA ASN A 32 2.25 10.23 3.91
C ASN A 32 1.66 8.85 3.59
N HIS A 33 1.41 8.03 4.61
CA HIS A 33 0.79 6.72 4.46
C HIS A 33 -0.57 6.80 3.75
N CYS A 34 -1.45 7.70 4.20
CA CYS A 34 -2.77 7.89 3.60
C CYS A 34 -2.69 8.30 2.12
N LEU A 35 -1.74 9.16 1.75
CA LEU A 35 -1.48 9.55 0.36
C LEU A 35 -0.94 8.39 -0.48
N ILE A 36 0.00 7.61 0.05
CA ILE A 36 0.56 6.43 -0.64
C ILE A 36 -0.53 5.39 -0.89
N VAL A 37 -1.35 5.08 0.12
CA VAL A 37 -2.47 4.15 0.00
C VAL A 37 -3.49 4.64 -1.03
N SER A 38 -3.90 5.90 -0.94
CA SER A 38 -4.87 6.49 -1.87
C SER A 38 -4.37 6.49 -3.32
N ASN A 39 -3.10 6.82 -3.53
CA ASN A 39 -2.48 6.77 -4.85
C ASN A 39 -2.34 5.32 -5.36
N THR A 40 -2.05 4.37 -4.47
CA THR A 40 -1.97 2.94 -4.80
C THR A 40 -3.34 2.41 -5.24
N VAL A 41 -4.41 2.75 -4.52
CA VAL A 41 -5.79 2.45 -4.93
C VAL A 41 -6.06 3.01 -6.33
N LEU A 42 -5.77 4.29 -6.57
CA LEU A 42 -6.00 4.91 -7.88
C LEU A 42 -5.20 4.23 -9.00
N ARG A 43 -3.93 3.86 -8.75
CA ARG A 43 -3.06 3.17 -9.72
C ARG A 43 -3.54 1.77 -10.04
N ASN A 44 -4.08 1.05 -9.06
CA ASN A 44 -4.62 -0.30 -9.23
C ASN A 44 -5.93 -0.32 -10.03
N LEU A 45 -6.59 0.82 -10.19
CA LEU A 45 -7.69 1.01 -11.14
C LEU A 45 -7.13 1.19 -12.56
N THR A 46 -6.64 0.09 -13.12
CA THR A 46 -5.86 0.05 -14.37
C THR A 46 -6.60 0.58 -15.59
N SER A 47 -7.93 0.39 -15.67
CA SER A 47 -8.72 0.90 -16.78
C SER A 47 -9.23 2.32 -16.52
N LYS A 48 -9.22 3.18 -17.56
CA LYS A 48 -9.87 4.51 -17.51
C LYS A 48 -11.33 4.39 -17.08
N ARG A 49 -11.99 3.30 -17.52
CA ARG A 49 -13.36 2.95 -17.14
C ARG A 49 -13.50 2.69 -15.64
N ALA A 50 -12.64 1.88 -15.04
CA ALA A 50 -12.66 1.62 -13.60
C ALA A 50 -12.44 2.90 -12.79
N ARG A 51 -11.54 3.79 -13.25
CA ARG A 51 -11.35 5.11 -12.63
C ARG A 51 -12.56 6.03 -12.73
N SER A 52 -13.27 6.02 -13.85
CA SER A 52 -14.50 6.82 -14.01
C SER A 52 -15.72 6.24 -13.29
N GLN A 53 -15.70 4.94 -12.98
CA GLN A 53 -16.84 4.23 -12.41
C GLN A 53 -16.75 4.05 -10.90
N ILE A 54 -15.55 4.18 -10.32
CA ILE A 54 -15.44 4.12 -8.87
C ILE A 54 -16.08 5.37 -8.26
N GLY A 55 -17.18 5.19 -7.55
CA GLY A 55 -17.79 6.28 -6.80
C GLY A 55 -16.82 6.77 -5.71
N LEU A 56 -16.94 8.04 -5.32
CA LEU A 56 -16.11 8.65 -4.26
C LEU A 56 -16.08 7.78 -3.00
N LEU A 57 -17.26 7.35 -2.55
CA LEU A 57 -17.43 6.51 -1.37
C LEU A 57 -16.79 5.13 -1.53
N ALA A 58 -16.96 4.48 -2.69
CA ALA A 58 -16.38 3.16 -2.93
C ALA A 58 -14.85 3.20 -2.96
N GLY A 59 -14.27 4.22 -3.60
CA GLY A 59 -12.83 4.44 -3.59
C GLY A 59 -12.31 4.75 -2.19
N PHE A 60 -13.04 5.55 -1.42
CA PHE A 60 -12.69 5.81 -0.03
C PHE A 60 -12.71 4.53 0.82
N LEU A 61 -13.72 3.68 0.67
CA LEU A 61 -13.77 2.37 1.34
C LEU A 61 -12.59 1.47 0.92
N LEU A 62 -12.20 1.47 -0.35
CA LEU A 62 -10.99 0.76 -0.80
C LEU A 62 -9.71 1.33 -0.17
N CYS A 63 -9.62 2.65 0.04
CA CYS A 63 -8.51 3.27 0.76
C CYS A 63 -8.50 2.85 2.24
N ILE A 64 -9.68 2.78 2.88
CA ILE A 64 -9.80 2.25 4.25
C ILE A 64 -9.30 0.81 4.28
N ILE A 65 -9.76 -0.05 3.38
CA ILE A 65 -9.34 -1.46 3.34
C ILE A 65 -7.85 -1.60 3.05
N GLY A 66 -7.31 -0.80 2.13
CA GLY A 66 -5.90 -0.81 1.77
C GLY A 66 -4.98 -0.30 2.87
N GLY A 67 -5.38 0.75 3.59
CA GLY A 67 -4.59 1.33 4.68
C GLY A 67 -4.75 0.63 6.01
N TYR A 68 -5.96 0.14 6.32
CA TYR A 68 -6.30 -0.56 7.57
C TYR A 68 -6.27 -2.08 7.46
N GLY A 69 -5.89 -2.64 6.32
CA GLY A 69 -5.95 -4.09 6.09
C GLY A 69 -5.22 -4.92 7.15
N GLY A 70 -4.11 -4.40 7.70
CA GLY A 70 -3.40 -5.02 8.82
C GLY A 70 -4.26 -5.11 10.08
N ALA A 71 -4.79 -3.97 10.54
CA ALA A 71 -5.67 -3.90 11.71
C ALA A 71 -6.98 -4.69 11.54
N ILE A 72 -7.55 -4.68 10.34
CA ILE A 72 -8.76 -5.46 10.01
C ILE A 72 -8.46 -6.95 10.16
N LEU A 73 -7.38 -7.45 9.55
CA LEU A 73 -7.03 -8.86 9.62
C LEU A 73 -6.64 -9.30 11.03
N THR A 74 -5.83 -8.51 11.76
CA THR A 74 -5.48 -8.85 13.14
C THR A 74 -6.71 -8.85 14.05
N GLY A 75 -7.63 -7.89 13.87
CA GLY A 75 -8.91 -7.86 14.58
C GLY A 75 -9.79 -9.07 14.30
N LEU A 76 -9.88 -9.49 13.03
CA LEU A 76 -10.60 -10.69 12.61
C LEU A 76 -10.00 -11.96 13.22
N ILE A 77 -8.66 -12.11 13.19
CA ILE A 77 -7.97 -13.28 13.76
C ILE A 77 -8.20 -13.38 15.27
N LYS A 78 -8.25 -12.24 15.96
CA LYS A 78 -8.56 -12.19 17.40
C LYS A 78 -10.00 -12.57 17.73
N GLY A 79 -10.90 -12.61 16.73
CA GLY A 79 -12.33 -12.77 16.97
C GLY A 79 -12.96 -11.56 17.68
N ASN A 80 -12.25 -10.43 17.77
CA ASN A 80 -12.82 -9.21 18.30
C ASN A 80 -13.80 -8.69 17.25
N GLY A 81 -15.11 -8.79 17.52
CA GLY A 81 -16.20 -8.21 16.71
C GLY A 81 -16.15 -6.68 16.58
N ALA A 82 -15.03 -6.07 16.95
CA ALA A 82 -14.69 -4.67 16.98
C ALA A 82 -14.34 -4.10 15.60
N LEU A 83 -14.72 -4.75 14.49
CA LEU A 83 -14.45 -4.21 13.15
C LEU A 83 -15.02 -2.78 13.03
N GLY A 84 -16.17 -2.51 13.65
CA GLY A 84 -16.71 -1.16 13.80
C GLY A 84 -15.86 -0.23 14.68
N THR A 85 -15.38 -0.70 15.84
CA THR A 85 -14.53 0.10 16.74
C THR A 85 -13.16 0.39 16.14
N PHE A 86 -12.60 -0.51 15.33
CA PHE A 86 -11.34 -0.27 14.64
C PHE A 86 -11.51 0.66 13.45
N LEU A 87 -12.56 0.46 12.64
CA LEU A 87 -12.82 1.31 11.47
C LEU A 87 -13.24 2.72 11.86
N PHE A 88 -14.03 2.87 12.93
CA PHE A 88 -14.65 4.16 13.32
C PHE A 88 -14.19 4.69 14.68
N GLY A 89 -13.25 4.04 15.36
CA GLY A 89 -12.73 4.51 16.65
C GLY A 89 -11.57 5.50 16.53
N ASN A 90 -11.06 5.74 15.33
CA ASN A 90 -9.99 6.71 15.08
C ASN A 90 -10.38 7.71 13.99
N ASP A 91 -11.18 8.70 14.39
CA ASP A 91 -11.67 9.76 13.49
C ASP A 91 -10.55 10.49 12.77
N MET A 92 -9.42 10.74 13.47
CA MET A 92 -8.26 11.40 12.89
C MET A 92 -7.74 10.62 11.69
N TRP A 93 -7.57 9.31 11.79
CA TRP A 93 -7.10 8.50 10.67
C TRP A 93 -8.08 8.54 9.49
N LEU A 94 -9.38 8.39 9.76
CA LEU A 94 -10.43 8.45 8.73
C LEU A 94 -10.44 9.79 8.00
N ILE A 95 -10.29 10.90 8.73
CA ILE A 95 -10.21 12.24 8.16
C ILE A 95 -8.98 12.35 7.24
N TYR A 96 -7.79 11.93 7.70
CA TYR A 96 -6.57 11.98 6.90
C TYR A 96 -6.70 11.12 5.63
N MET A 97 -7.28 9.92 5.74
CA MET A 97 -7.50 9.04 4.60
C MET A 97 -8.52 9.64 3.61
N PHE A 98 -9.61 10.22 4.11
CA PHE A 98 -10.61 10.86 3.27
C PHE A 98 -10.03 12.07 2.53
N VAL A 99 -9.30 12.93 3.23
CA VAL A 99 -8.61 14.09 2.64
C VAL A 99 -7.58 13.64 1.60
N ALA A 100 -6.77 12.63 1.91
CA ALA A 100 -5.80 12.08 0.96
C ALA A 100 -6.48 11.55 -0.32
N TRP A 101 -7.60 10.84 -0.17
CA TRP A 101 -8.38 10.34 -1.29
C TRP A 101 -8.97 11.47 -2.15
N VAL A 102 -9.57 12.49 -1.52
CA VAL A 102 -10.09 13.67 -2.20
C VAL A 102 -8.98 14.43 -2.94
N LEU A 103 -7.81 14.60 -2.30
CA LEU A 103 -6.65 15.24 -2.94
C LEU A 103 -6.15 14.46 -4.15
N VAL A 104 -6.05 13.13 -4.05
CA VAL A 104 -5.64 12.27 -5.17
C VAL A 104 -6.60 12.38 -6.36
N LEU A 105 -7.91 12.54 -6.12
CA LEU A 105 -8.92 12.65 -7.18
C LEU A 105 -9.06 14.05 -7.76
N PHE A 106 -9.03 15.08 -6.92
CA PHE A 106 -9.49 16.43 -7.26
C PHE A 106 -8.43 17.52 -7.10
N ALA A 107 -7.18 17.18 -6.76
CA ALA A 107 -6.13 18.19 -6.68
C ALA A 107 -6.04 18.96 -8.01
N PRO A 108 -6.02 20.31 -7.95
CA PRO A 108 -5.96 21.13 -9.15
C PRO A 108 -4.69 20.81 -9.94
N PHE A 109 -4.78 20.92 -11.26
CA PHE A 109 -3.68 20.66 -12.19
C PHE A 109 -3.05 19.26 -12.07
N ASN A 110 -3.78 18.29 -11.50
CA ASN A 110 -3.29 16.94 -11.27
C ASN A 110 -1.97 16.92 -10.45
N LEU A 111 -1.83 17.89 -9.53
CA LEU A 111 -0.59 18.14 -8.78
C LEU A 111 -0.13 16.89 -8.02
N VAL A 112 -1.05 16.16 -7.39
CA VAL A 112 -0.71 14.95 -6.63
C VAL A 112 -0.13 13.87 -7.55
N HIS A 113 -0.69 13.71 -8.75
CA HIS A 113 -0.13 12.77 -9.73
C HIS A 113 1.22 13.24 -10.28
N LEU A 114 1.43 14.54 -10.43
CA LEU A 114 2.72 15.10 -10.86
C LEU A 114 3.80 14.85 -9.79
N LEU A 115 3.50 15.17 -8.54
CA LEU A 115 4.40 14.97 -7.40
C LEU A 115 4.70 13.49 -7.18
N THR A 116 3.66 12.66 -7.12
CA THR A 116 3.84 11.21 -6.97
C THR A 116 4.34 10.53 -8.24
N GLY A 117 4.41 11.23 -9.38
CA GLY A 117 5.06 10.75 -10.61
C GLY A 117 6.56 11.03 -10.63
N ASN A 118 7.04 11.98 -9.83
CA ASN A 118 8.46 12.32 -9.74
C ASN A 118 9.18 11.36 -8.79
N ALA A 119 10.11 10.57 -9.33
CA ALA A 119 10.89 9.60 -8.56
C ALA A 119 11.60 10.24 -7.36
N LEU A 120 12.18 11.43 -7.52
CA LEU A 120 12.91 12.11 -6.43
C LEU A 120 12.01 12.53 -5.28
N VAL A 121 10.75 12.89 -5.57
CA VAL A 121 9.76 13.23 -4.55
C VAL A 121 9.21 11.97 -3.88
N GLN A 122 9.10 10.86 -4.62
CA GLN A 122 8.67 9.58 -4.05
C GLN A 122 9.67 8.99 -3.06
N LEU A 123 10.98 9.21 -3.24
CA LEU A 123 12.00 8.61 -2.38
C LEU A 123 11.79 8.95 -0.89
N PRO A 124 11.76 10.22 -0.45
CA PRO A 124 11.55 10.54 0.97
C PRO A 124 10.20 10.03 1.48
N ALA A 125 9.15 10.04 0.64
CA ALA A 125 7.85 9.49 1.00
C ALA A 125 7.92 7.97 1.28
N MET A 126 8.68 7.21 0.47
CA MET A 126 8.89 5.78 0.67
C MET A 126 9.77 5.49 1.90
N LEU A 127 10.80 6.29 2.15
CA LEU A 127 11.62 6.13 3.36
C LEU A 127 10.79 6.38 4.63
N LEU A 128 9.97 7.45 4.64
CA LEU A 128 9.06 7.75 5.73
C LEU A 128 8.00 6.67 5.91
N GLU A 129 7.50 6.10 4.81
CA GLU A 129 6.58 4.96 4.84
C GLU A 129 7.22 3.74 5.50
N GLY A 130 8.48 3.42 5.17
CA GLY A 130 9.22 2.35 5.83
C GLY A 130 9.30 2.56 7.34
N TYR A 131 9.64 3.77 7.78
CA TYR A 131 9.64 4.12 9.20
C TYR A 131 8.25 3.89 9.84
N PHE A 132 7.20 4.41 9.22
CA PHE A 132 5.83 4.29 9.73
C PHE A 132 5.35 2.84 9.82
N VAL A 133 5.58 2.03 8.77
CA VAL A 133 5.16 0.63 8.69
C VAL A 133 5.87 -0.25 9.71
N SER A 134 7.14 0.05 10.02
CA SER A 134 7.88 -0.67 11.06
C SER A 134 7.18 -0.60 12.43
N GLY A 135 6.52 0.53 12.74
CA GLY A 135 5.74 0.70 13.97
C GLY A 135 4.56 -0.26 14.06
N PHE A 136 3.83 -0.49 12.95
CA PHE A 136 2.74 -1.47 12.92
C PHE A 136 3.24 -2.89 13.14
N LEU A 137 4.40 -3.23 12.59
CA LEU A 137 5.02 -4.54 12.80
C LEU A 137 5.31 -4.79 14.27
N MET A 138 6.06 -3.88 14.91
CA MET A 138 6.45 -4.01 16.32
C MET A 138 5.22 -4.03 17.24
N GLY A 139 4.25 -3.16 16.96
CA GLY A 139 2.96 -3.15 17.65
C GLY A 139 2.21 -4.46 17.49
N GLY A 140 2.16 -5.01 16.27
CA GLY A 140 1.53 -6.29 15.97
C GLY A 140 2.18 -7.47 16.69
N VAL A 141 3.51 -7.57 16.69
CA VAL A 141 4.21 -8.63 17.43
C VAL A 141 3.92 -8.55 18.92
N THR A 142 4.04 -7.36 19.50
CA THR A 142 3.76 -7.12 20.92
C THR A 142 2.33 -7.50 21.29
N ASP A 143 1.38 -7.10 20.44
CA ASP A 143 -0.03 -7.39 20.62
C ASP A 143 -0.36 -8.88 20.49
N GLY A 144 0.26 -9.57 19.52
CA GLY A 144 0.16 -11.01 19.35
C GLY A 144 0.73 -11.79 20.53
N TYR A 145 1.87 -11.34 21.09
CA TYR A 145 2.47 -11.95 22.28
C TYR A 145 1.60 -11.79 23.53
N LYS A 146 1.01 -10.61 23.74
CA LYS A 146 0.07 -10.37 24.84
C LYS A 146 -1.21 -11.19 24.70
N SER A 147 -1.70 -11.35 23.47
CA SER A 147 -2.97 -12.05 23.20
C SER A 147 -2.81 -13.57 23.22
N TYR A 148 -1.64 -14.09 22.85
CA TYR A 148 -1.34 -15.51 22.74
C TYR A 148 0.03 -15.85 23.35
N PRO A 149 0.21 -15.70 24.67
CA PRO A 149 1.53 -15.82 25.32
C PRO A 149 2.17 -17.20 25.18
N ASN A 150 1.36 -18.24 25.00
CA ASN A 150 1.82 -19.62 24.83
C ASN A 150 2.14 -20.00 23.38
N SER A 151 1.94 -19.09 22.42
CA SER A 151 2.19 -19.35 21.00
C SER A 151 3.38 -18.54 20.52
N HIS A 152 4.40 -19.22 19.99
CA HIS A 152 5.55 -18.55 19.37
C HIS A 152 5.24 -18.05 17.95
N LEU A 153 4.32 -18.71 17.25
CA LEU A 153 3.97 -18.37 15.87
C LEU A 153 3.00 -17.18 15.80
N ALA A 154 2.08 -17.05 16.76
CA ALA A 154 1.07 -15.99 16.73
C ALA A 154 1.70 -14.57 16.71
N PRO A 155 2.66 -14.20 17.57
CA PRO A 155 3.32 -12.90 17.52
C PRO A 155 3.95 -12.59 16.15
N ILE A 156 4.61 -13.58 15.55
CA ILE A 156 5.25 -13.46 14.24
C ILE A 156 4.21 -13.18 13.16
N LEU A 157 3.10 -13.93 13.16
CA LEU A 157 2.00 -13.73 12.20
C LEU A 157 1.33 -12.37 12.39
N PHE A 158 1.08 -11.95 13.64
CA PHE A 158 0.46 -10.65 13.92
C PHE A 158 1.33 -9.49 13.45
N GLY A 159 2.64 -9.52 13.71
CA GLY A 159 3.58 -8.53 13.19
C GLY A 159 3.60 -8.47 11.67
N THR A 160 3.66 -9.64 11.03
CA THR A 160 3.67 -9.75 9.56
C THR A 160 2.38 -9.19 8.96
N ILE A 161 1.22 -9.58 9.51
CA ILE A 161 -0.09 -9.15 9.04
C ILE A 161 -0.32 -7.66 9.31
N ALA A 162 0.10 -7.14 10.47
CA ALA A 162 -0.03 -5.72 10.77
C ALA A 162 0.70 -4.84 9.73
N ALA A 163 1.89 -5.26 9.28
CA ALA A 163 2.67 -4.54 8.28
C ALA A 163 2.19 -4.75 6.83
N THR A 164 1.60 -5.92 6.50
CA THR A 164 1.31 -6.30 5.11
C THR A 164 -0.17 -6.48 4.79
N GLY A 165 -1.06 -6.36 5.77
CA GLY A 165 -2.46 -6.73 5.62
C GLY A 165 -3.19 -5.94 4.54
N GLY A 166 -2.80 -4.68 4.31
CA GLY A 166 -3.29 -3.89 3.17
C GLY A 166 -3.06 -4.61 1.83
N LEU A 167 -1.85 -5.12 1.60
CA LEU A 167 -1.48 -5.84 0.38
C LEU A 167 -2.20 -7.19 0.24
N ILE A 168 -2.56 -7.82 1.37
CA ILE A 168 -3.29 -9.09 1.38
C ILE A 168 -4.77 -8.86 1.02
N VAL A 169 -5.39 -7.85 1.62
CA VAL A 169 -6.85 -7.65 1.55
C VAL A 169 -7.26 -6.85 0.31
N GLN A 170 -6.47 -5.84 -0.07
CA GLN A 170 -6.83 -4.90 -1.15
C GLN A 170 -7.16 -5.61 -2.48
N PRO A 171 -6.38 -6.58 -2.99
CA PRO A 171 -6.71 -7.25 -4.25
C PRO A 171 -8.05 -7.99 -4.19
N ALA A 172 -8.36 -8.65 -3.06
CA ALA A 172 -9.61 -9.37 -2.89
C ALA A 172 -10.82 -8.43 -2.99
N PHE A 173 -10.74 -7.27 -2.33
CA PHE A 173 -11.82 -6.27 -2.37
C PHE A 173 -11.97 -5.58 -3.72
N ILE A 174 -10.87 -5.23 -4.39
CA ILE A 174 -10.92 -4.66 -5.75
C ILE A 174 -11.64 -5.62 -6.69
N ASN A 175 -11.34 -6.93 -6.60
CA ASN A 175 -11.99 -7.93 -7.44
C ASN A 175 -13.47 -8.12 -7.10
N ALA A 176 -13.81 -8.15 -5.81
CA ALA A 176 -15.20 -8.24 -5.35
C ALA A 176 -16.05 -7.05 -5.81
N TYR A 177 -15.48 -5.83 -5.80
CA TYR A 177 -16.19 -4.61 -6.16
C TYR A 177 -16.32 -4.41 -7.68
N LEU A 178 -15.23 -4.60 -8.43
CA LEU A 178 -15.22 -4.29 -9.86
C LEU A 178 -15.76 -5.43 -10.73
N GLY A 179 -15.68 -6.68 -10.27
CA GLY A 179 -16.11 -7.86 -11.00
C GLY A 179 -15.28 -8.12 -12.26
N GLY A 180 -14.90 -9.38 -12.50
CA GLY A 180 -14.29 -9.78 -13.78
C GLY A 180 -12.85 -9.31 -14.04
N ILE A 181 -12.17 -8.70 -13.07
CA ILE A 181 -10.72 -8.53 -13.13
C ILE A 181 -10.07 -9.86 -12.77
N LYS A 182 -9.17 -10.36 -13.64
CA LYS A 182 -8.39 -11.56 -13.38
C LYS A 182 -7.60 -11.33 -12.09
N LEU A 183 -7.85 -12.14 -11.06
CA LEU A 183 -7.16 -12.04 -9.78
C LEU A 183 -5.65 -11.98 -10.05
N MET A 184 -4.99 -10.91 -9.62
CA MET A 184 -3.55 -10.98 -9.40
C MET A 184 -3.32 -12.08 -8.37
N LYS A 185 -2.27 -12.89 -8.57
CA LYS A 185 -1.93 -13.95 -7.62
C LYS A 185 -1.76 -13.32 -6.24
N SER A 186 -2.37 -13.93 -5.23
CA SER A 186 -2.37 -13.36 -3.89
C SER A 186 -0.94 -13.34 -3.35
N LEU A 187 -0.61 -12.34 -2.53
CA LEU A 187 0.69 -12.26 -1.85
C LEU A 187 0.98 -13.52 -1.03
N VAL A 188 -0.05 -14.22 -0.58
CA VAL A 188 0.05 -15.51 0.12
C VAL A 188 0.43 -16.65 -0.83
N SER A 189 -0.11 -16.67 -2.05
CA SER A 189 0.19 -17.70 -3.06
C SER A 189 1.54 -17.50 -3.75
N GLU A 190 1.97 -16.25 -3.93
CA GLU A 190 3.26 -15.89 -4.49
C GLU A 190 3.94 -14.86 -3.56
N PRO A 191 4.57 -15.35 -2.48
CA PRO A 191 5.27 -14.49 -1.54
C PRO A 191 6.34 -13.67 -2.26
N SER A 192 6.23 -12.36 -2.10
CA SER A 192 7.17 -11.39 -2.65
C SER A 192 8.06 -10.82 -1.57
N PHE A 193 9.05 -10.01 -1.96
CA PHE A 193 9.93 -9.30 -1.03
C PHE A 193 9.14 -8.49 0.02
N GLY A 194 7.97 -7.96 -0.35
CA GLY A 194 7.08 -7.23 0.55
C GLY A 194 6.45 -8.08 1.66
N LEU A 195 6.47 -9.42 1.56
CA LEU A 195 6.04 -10.32 2.64
C LEU A 195 7.23 -10.90 3.42
N TYR A 196 8.31 -11.28 2.71
CA TYR A 196 9.48 -11.91 3.33
C TYR A 196 10.15 -11.01 4.37
N VAL A 197 10.33 -9.72 4.06
CA VAL A 197 11.02 -8.80 4.97
C VAL A 197 10.22 -8.58 6.26
N PRO A 198 8.92 -8.24 6.23
CA PRO A 198 8.11 -8.16 7.44
C PRO A 198 8.07 -9.48 8.24
N PHE A 199 8.03 -10.63 7.58
CA PHE A 199 8.07 -11.91 8.27
C PHE A 199 9.38 -12.08 9.06
N VAL A 200 10.54 -11.92 8.41
CA VAL A 200 11.85 -12.05 9.04
C VAL A 200 12.04 -11.03 10.18
N LEU A 201 11.64 -9.77 9.96
CA LEU A 201 11.74 -8.73 10.98
C LEU A 201 10.79 -8.99 12.17
N SER A 202 9.63 -9.60 11.94
CA SER A 202 8.74 -10.05 13.02
C SER A 202 9.39 -11.15 13.86
N VAL A 203 10.10 -12.09 13.24
CA VAL A 203 10.87 -13.11 13.97
C VAL A 203 11.96 -12.44 14.83
N ILE A 204 12.74 -11.54 14.24
CA ILE A 204 13.83 -10.84 14.97
C ILE A 204 13.27 -10.05 16.16
N HIS A 205 12.20 -9.27 15.94
CA HIS A 205 11.56 -8.51 17.01
C HIS A 205 11.01 -9.43 18.11
N TYR A 206 10.37 -10.54 17.74
CA TYR A 206 9.83 -11.50 18.69
C TYR A 206 10.94 -12.14 19.56
N LEU A 207 12.03 -12.59 18.93
CA LEU A 207 13.16 -13.19 19.63
C LEU A 207 13.86 -12.21 20.58
N SER A 208 13.94 -10.93 20.20
CA SER A 208 14.55 -9.88 21.01
C SER A 208 13.63 -9.38 22.11
N SER A 209 12.46 -8.84 21.75
CA SER A 209 11.63 -8.06 22.67
C SER A 209 10.69 -8.91 23.51
N CYS A 210 10.31 -10.10 23.04
CA CYS A 210 9.40 -10.98 23.78
C CYS A 210 10.14 -12.11 24.50
N LEU A 211 11.02 -12.83 23.78
CA LEU A 211 11.77 -13.95 24.36
C LEU A 211 13.08 -13.54 25.02
N LYS A 212 13.61 -12.34 24.75
CA LYS A 212 14.90 -11.85 25.27
C LYS A 212 16.06 -12.81 25.00
N VAL A 213 15.99 -13.54 23.88
CA VAL A 213 17.03 -14.48 23.44
C VAL A 213 18.14 -13.75 22.71
N LEU A 214 17.78 -12.69 21.98
CA LEU A 214 18.73 -11.77 21.37
C LEU A 214 19.03 -10.62 22.34
N PRO A 215 20.26 -10.07 22.31
CA PRO A 215 20.56 -8.91 23.12
C PRO A 215 19.67 -7.75 22.68
N GLU A 216 19.11 -7.05 23.66
CA GLU A 216 18.24 -5.87 23.43
C GLU A 216 19.00 -4.77 22.66
N ARG A 217 20.32 -4.79 22.78
CA ARG A 217 21.29 -3.89 22.18
C ARG A 217 22.31 -4.69 21.38
N VAL A 218 22.46 -4.37 20.10
CA VAL A 218 23.49 -4.97 19.24
C VAL A 218 24.70 -4.06 19.27
N GLU A 219 25.82 -4.59 19.75
CA GLU A 219 27.11 -3.92 19.66
C GLU A 219 27.56 -3.85 18.20
N LEU A 220 27.97 -2.67 17.76
CA LEU A 220 28.45 -2.49 16.39
C LEU A 220 29.91 -2.95 16.30
N PRO A 221 30.29 -3.75 15.29
CA PRO A 221 31.66 -4.27 15.15
C PRO A 221 32.70 -3.18 14.85
N PHE A 222 32.26 -1.95 14.60
CA PHE A 222 33.10 -0.80 14.33
C PHE A 222 33.13 0.10 15.56
N HIS A 223 34.10 -0.15 16.45
CA HIS A 223 34.46 0.80 17.50
C HIS A 223 35.18 1.99 16.84
N SER A 224 34.41 2.95 16.33
CA SER A 224 34.95 4.21 15.86
C SER A 224 35.06 5.14 17.07
N PRO A 225 36.27 5.59 17.47
CA PRO A 225 36.43 6.54 18.58
C PRO A 225 35.70 7.87 18.33
N HIS A 226 35.20 8.06 17.12
CA HIS A 226 34.48 9.23 16.71
C HIS A 226 32.96 9.06 16.89
N ILE A 227 32.36 7.89 16.61
CA ILE A 227 30.90 7.69 16.66
C ILE A 227 30.53 6.91 17.93
N PRO A 228 29.99 7.57 18.98
CA PRO A 228 29.67 6.91 20.25
C PRO A 228 28.32 6.19 20.19
N ILE A 229 28.12 5.38 19.14
CA ILE A 229 26.99 4.46 19.06
C ILE A 229 27.58 3.08 19.39
N ASP A 230 27.77 2.84 20.69
CA ASP A 230 28.31 1.56 21.15
C ASP A 230 27.27 0.44 20.99
N SER A 231 25.98 0.80 20.90
CA SER A 231 24.90 -0.14 20.66
C SER A 231 23.67 0.48 19.98
N LEU A 232 22.99 -0.31 19.15
CA LEU A 232 21.67 0.00 18.60
C LEU A 232 20.61 -0.92 19.23
N SER A 233 19.43 -0.35 19.56
CA SER A 233 18.30 -1.19 19.95
C SER A 233 17.79 -2.00 18.75
N VAL A 234 17.22 -3.16 19.02
CA VAL A 234 16.62 -3.99 17.96
C VAL A 234 15.46 -3.28 17.25
N GLU A 235 14.73 -2.41 17.96
CA GLU A 235 13.68 -1.58 17.35
C GLU A 235 14.23 -0.60 16.32
N THR A 236 15.33 0.09 16.64
CA THR A 236 16.00 1.00 15.69
C THR A 236 16.56 0.22 14.50
N LEU A 237 17.10 -0.98 14.71
CA LEU A 237 17.55 -1.84 13.60
C LEU A 237 16.40 -2.26 12.68
N ILE A 238 15.24 -2.60 13.25
CA ILE A 238 14.03 -2.93 12.46
C ILE A 238 13.56 -1.71 11.67
N GLN A 239 13.53 -0.52 12.29
CA GLN A 239 13.20 0.74 11.60
C GLN A 239 14.14 0.99 10.42
N ILE A 240 15.46 0.92 10.65
CA ILE A 240 16.48 1.09 9.60
C ILE A 240 16.28 0.05 8.48
N ALA A 241 16.06 -1.22 8.84
CA ALA A 241 15.83 -2.29 7.87
C ALA A 241 14.57 -2.04 7.02
N PHE A 242 13.49 -1.53 7.61
CA PHE A 242 12.28 -1.15 6.87
C PHE A 242 12.48 0.05 5.97
N VAL A 243 13.18 1.10 6.45
CA VAL A 243 13.52 2.27 5.65
C VAL A 243 14.36 1.85 4.43
N ALA A 244 15.37 0.99 4.64
CA ALA A 244 16.18 0.42 3.57
C ALA A 244 15.35 -0.45 2.62
N HIS A 245 14.44 -1.27 3.14
CA HIS A 245 13.53 -2.10 2.35
C HIS A 245 12.65 -1.27 1.41
N PHE A 246 12.02 -0.21 1.91
CA PHE A 246 11.18 0.69 1.10
C PHE A 246 12.02 1.52 0.13
N GLY A 247 13.23 1.95 0.52
CA GLY A 247 14.18 2.59 -0.38
C GLY A 247 14.61 1.66 -1.53
N PHE A 248 14.83 0.38 -1.24
CA PHE A 248 15.13 -0.65 -2.24
C PHE A 248 13.94 -0.89 -3.17
N ILE A 249 12.71 -1.02 -2.63
CA ILE A 249 11.49 -1.09 -3.45
C ILE A 249 11.42 0.10 -4.41
N TRP A 250 11.62 1.31 -3.91
CA TRP A 250 11.64 2.52 -4.74
C TRP A 250 12.70 2.43 -5.84
N PHE A 251 13.91 1.97 -5.51
CA PHE A 251 15.01 1.79 -6.48
C PHE A 251 14.65 0.79 -7.57
N LEU A 252 14.06 -0.35 -7.22
CA LEU A 252 13.62 -1.37 -8.17
C LEU A 252 12.55 -0.83 -9.14
N PHE A 253 11.64 0.02 -8.68
CA PHE A 253 10.55 0.54 -9.51
C PHE A 253 10.93 1.78 -10.32
N ASN A 254 11.84 2.63 -9.84
CA ASN A 254 12.18 3.90 -10.49
C ASN A 254 13.52 3.89 -11.23
N VAL A 255 14.55 3.20 -10.69
CA VAL A 255 15.92 3.26 -11.23
C VAL A 255 16.22 2.07 -12.14
N MET A 256 15.91 0.84 -11.71
CA MET A 256 16.21 -0.35 -12.54
C MET A 256 15.60 -0.32 -13.96
N PRO A 257 14.36 0.19 -14.18
CA PRO A 257 13.82 0.31 -15.54
C PRO A 257 14.59 1.30 -16.44
N MET A 258 15.35 2.22 -15.86
CA MET A 258 16.20 3.15 -16.60
C MET A 258 17.55 2.52 -16.99
N VAL A 259 18.07 1.63 -16.15
CA VAL A 259 19.36 0.94 -16.36
C VAL A 259 19.20 -0.28 -17.26
N GLY A 260 18.06 -0.97 -17.20
CA GLY A 260 17.75 -2.11 -18.06
C GLY A 260 17.10 -1.67 -19.37
N SER A 261 17.75 -1.95 -20.50
CA SER A 261 17.21 -1.81 -21.87
C SER A 261 16.10 -2.83 -22.19
N ARG A 262 15.14 -3.03 -21.28
CA ARG A 262 13.87 -3.69 -21.59
C ARG A 262 12.83 -2.59 -21.85
N PRO A 263 12.72 -2.12 -23.11
CA PRO A 263 11.80 -1.05 -23.46
C PRO A 263 10.40 -1.59 -23.19
N LYS A 264 9.55 -0.83 -22.47
CA LYS A 264 8.09 -0.61 -22.62
C LYS A 264 7.16 -1.74 -23.19
N ARG A 265 7.63 -2.96 -23.41
CA ARG A 265 7.01 -4.03 -24.19
C ARG A 265 5.99 -4.78 -23.35
N ARG A 266 6.23 -4.91 -22.03
CA ARG A 266 5.22 -5.46 -21.11
C ARG A 266 4.00 -4.56 -20.94
N LEU A 267 4.13 -3.24 -20.94
CA LEU A 267 2.96 -2.35 -20.90
C LEU A 267 2.18 -2.36 -22.24
N ALA A 268 2.87 -2.51 -23.37
CA ALA A 268 2.24 -2.68 -24.69
C ALA A 268 1.63 -4.08 -24.89
N GLU A 269 2.17 -5.12 -24.26
CA GLU A 269 1.59 -6.48 -24.27
C GLU A 269 0.40 -6.58 -23.32
N ILE A 270 0.44 -5.96 -22.14
CA ILE A 270 -0.71 -5.87 -21.24
C ILE A 270 -1.85 -5.03 -21.87
N ALA A 271 -1.54 -4.04 -22.70
CA ALA A 271 -2.54 -3.30 -23.47
C ALA A 271 -3.10 -4.08 -24.69
N LYS A 272 -2.45 -5.18 -25.10
CA LYS A 272 -2.89 -6.04 -26.21
C LYS A 272 -3.60 -7.33 -25.76
N VAL A 273 -3.47 -7.71 -24.49
CA VAL A 273 -4.14 -8.88 -23.93
C VAL A 273 -5.50 -8.45 -23.36
N ASP A 274 -6.55 -8.76 -24.12
CA ASP A 274 -7.93 -8.98 -23.70
C ASP A 274 -8.77 -7.75 -23.27
N LEU A 275 -9.19 -6.97 -24.26
CA LEU A 275 -10.64 -6.74 -24.35
C LEU A 275 -11.22 -8.00 -24.99
N PRO A 276 -11.95 -8.87 -24.27
CA PRO A 276 -12.76 -9.86 -24.95
C PRO A 276 -13.69 -9.09 -25.89
N ASP A 277 -13.62 -9.40 -27.18
CA ASP A 277 -14.66 -9.03 -28.13
C ASP A 277 -15.98 -9.33 -27.45
N SER A 278 -16.69 -8.28 -27.06
CA SER A 278 -18.06 -8.37 -26.63
C SER A 278 -18.86 -8.79 -27.85
N LYS A 279 -18.82 -10.10 -28.15
CA LYS A 279 -19.95 -10.78 -28.73
C LYS A 279 -21.12 -10.44 -27.81
N GLN A 280 -21.87 -9.43 -28.20
CA GLN A 280 -23.21 -9.19 -27.74
C GLN A 280 -23.91 -10.54 -27.82
N LYS A 281 -24.07 -11.21 -26.67
CA LYS A 281 -25.12 -12.20 -26.54
C LYS A 281 -26.40 -11.43 -26.79
N GLN A 282 -26.89 -11.52 -28.02
CA GLN A 282 -28.30 -11.29 -28.31
C GLN A 282 -29.07 -12.11 -27.29
N VAL A 283 -29.79 -11.44 -26.41
CA VAL A 283 -30.81 -12.05 -25.57
C VAL A 283 -31.85 -12.61 -26.53
N PRO A 284 -32.04 -13.94 -26.60
CA PRO A 284 -33.16 -14.49 -27.33
C PRO A 284 -34.39 -14.43 -26.41
N GLY A 285 -35.41 -13.70 -26.84
CA GLY A 285 -36.75 -13.80 -26.27
C GLY A 285 -37.21 -12.57 -25.49
N SER A 286 -37.78 -11.60 -26.19
CA SER A 286 -38.95 -10.89 -25.68
C SER A 286 -40.00 -10.89 -26.80
N PRO A 287 -41.20 -11.46 -26.58
CA PRO A 287 -42.24 -11.52 -27.60
C PRO A 287 -43.04 -10.20 -27.65
N ALA A 288 -43.45 -9.86 -28.86
CA ALA A 288 -44.56 -8.97 -29.20
C ALA A 288 -44.47 -7.50 -28.77
N SER A 289 -43.81 -6.69 -29.61
CA SER A 289 -44.14 -5.26 -29.76
C SER A 289 -44.75 -5.05 -31.15
N LEU A 290 -45.93 -4.43 -31.15
CA LEU A 290 -46.83 -4.25 -32.28
C LEU A 290 -46.16 -3.61 -33.51
N LYS A 291 -46.48 -4.20 -34.67
CA LYS A 291 -46.27 -3.65 -36.01
C LYS A 291 -46.88 -2.25 -36.14
N HIS A 292 -46.05 -1.22 -36.27
CA HIS A 292 -46.44 0.02 -36.95
C HIS A 292 -46.02 -0.05 -38.42
N ARG A 293 -47.00 -0.34 -39.27
CA ARG A 293 -46.91 -0.38 -40.74
C ARG A 293 -46.81 1.07 -41.26
N SER A 294 -45.62 1.47 -41.72
CA SER A 294 -45.42 2.69 -42.52
C SER A 294 -44.98 2.30 -43.92
N THR A 295 -45.93 2.26 -44.86
CA THR A 295 -45.66 2.12 -46.29
C THR A 295 -45.31 3.49 -46.87
N LYS A 296 -44.02 3.77 -47.05
CA LYS A 296 -43.56 4.88 -47.89
C LYS A 296 -43.62 4.48 -49.36
N SER A 297 -44.47 5.22 -50.07
CA SER A 297 -44.60 5.35 -51.52
C SER A 297 -43.23 5.48 -52.22
N LYS A 298 -42.96 4.62 -53.21
CA LYS A 298 -41.86 4.76 -54.16
C LYS A 298 -42.43 5.21 -55.51
N LYS A 299 -42.14 6.47 -55.81
CA LYS A 299 -42.52 7.21 -57.01
C LYS A 299 -41.64 6.82 -58.20
N ASN A 300 -42.30 6.63 -59.34
CA ASN A 300 -41.82 6.51 -60.72
C ASN A 300 -40.44 7.11 -61.04
N LYS A 301 -39.65 6.36 -61.81
CA LYS A 301 -38.78 6.93 -62.86
C LYS A 301 -38.98 6.16 -64.16
N ARG A 302 -39.64 6.84 -65.11
CA ARG A 302 -39.67 6.54 -66.55
C ARG A 302 -38.23 6.46 -67.08
N LYS A 303 -37.98 5.52 -67.99
CA LYS A 303 -36.94 5.66 -69.02
C LYS A 303 -37.60 5.50 -70.38
N ALA A 304 -37.32 6.47 -71.23
CA ALA A 304 -37.58 6.47 -72.66
C ALA A 304 -36.53 5.60 -73.36
N HIS A 305 -36.96 4.82 -74.35
CA HIS A 305 -36.51 4.87 -75.74
C HIS A 305 -37.44 4.02 -76.60
#